data_AF-A0A7S6W4R4-F1
#
_entry.id   AF-A0A7S6W4R4-F1
#
_cell.length_a   1.000
_cell.length_b   1.000
_cell.length_c   1.000
_cell.angle_alpha   90.00
_cell.angle_beta   90.00
_cell.angle_gamma   90.00
#
_symmetry.space_group_name_H-M   'P 1'
#
loop_
_entity.id
_entity.type
_entity.pdbx_description
1 polymer ?
#
loop_
_entity_poly.entity_id
_entity_poly.type
_entity_poly.pdbx_seq_one_letter_code
_entity_poly.pdbx_strand_id
1 'polypeptide(L)'
;MAGGSQIIINKNGITLITPAKFEAKAGQHLFKGGQNVSIKLPILPVPNQPYVLQYLVKNKDDIPLSNKTYFIFDQDGNLQKGTTDSQGFMSLKTAAEAQNIVARVMVNEIEEAQNAYDEVEEE
;
A
#
# COMPACT_ATOMS: atom_id res chain seq x y z
N MET A 1 -64.04 37.47 -13.20
CA MET A 1 -63.44 37.26 -14.54
C MET A 1 -61.97 36.94 -14.36
N ALA A 2 -61.45 35.88 -14.98
CA ALA A 2 -60.01 35.57 -14.97
C ALA A 2 -59.31 36.48 -16.00
N GLY A 3 -58.60 37.51 -15.53
CA GLY A 3 -58.05 38.61 -16.36
C GLY A 3 -56.90 38.20 -17.29
N GLY A 4 -57.14 37.28 -18.23
CA GLY A 4 -56.18 36.85 -19.24
C GLY A 4 -55.41 35.55 -18.93
N SER A 5 -55.78 34.84 -17.86
CA SER A 5 -55.17 33.53 -17.57
C SER A 5 -55.89 32.39 -18.30
N GLN A 6 -55.14 31.45 -18.87
CA GLN A 6 -55.66 30.34 -19.67
C GLN A 6 -54.91 29.03 -19.38
N ILE A 7 -55.61 27.91 -19.52
CA ILE A 7 -55.04 26.56 -19.54
C ILE A 7 -55.30 25.98 -20.92
N ILE A 8 -54.25 25.64 -21.67
CA ILE A 8 -54.34 25.01 -22.98
C ILE A 8 -53.95 23.55 -22.84
N ILE A 9 -54.82 22.65 -23.30
CA ILE A 9 -54.60 21.20 -23.29
C ILE A 9 -54.68 20.70 -24.73
N ASN A 10 -53.61 20.10 -25.25
CA ASN A 10 -53.56 19.58 -26.61
C ASN A 10 -52.60 18.38 -26.72
N LYS A 11 -52.36 17.89 -27.95
CA LYS A 11 -51.51 16.72 -28.22
C LYS A 11 -50.06 16.89 -27.71
N ASN A 12 -49.59 18.12 -27.53
CA ASN A 12 -48.24 18.42 -27.06
C ASN A 12 -48.16 18.54 -25.52
N GLY A 13 -49.29 18.50 -24.80
CA GLY A 13 -49.35 18.55 -23.34
C GLY A 13 -50.23 19.66 -22.78
N ILE A 14 -49.86 20.17 -21.60
CA ILE A 14 -50.58 21.19 -20.85
C ILE A 14 -49.72 22.47 -20.77
N THR A 15 -50.27 23.60 -21.19
CA THR A 15 -49.63 24.92 -21.12
C THR A 15 -50.46 25.88 -20.28
N LEU A 16 -49.80 26.59 -19.36
CA LEU A 16 -50.39 27.58 -18.47
C LEU A 16 -49.97 28.98 -18.93
N ILE A 17 -50.94 29.83 -19.25
CA ILE A 17 -50.72 31.22 -19.67
C ILE A 17 -51.30 32.13 -18.59
N THR A 18 -50.51 33.07 -18.08
CA THR A 18 -50.99 34.12 -17.17
C THR A 18 -50.20 35.41 -17.41
N PRO A 19 -50.83 36.59 -17.36
CA PRO A 19 -50.13 37.87 -17.52
C PRO A 19 -49.26 38.24 -16.30
N ALA A 20 -49.42 37.53 -15.18
CA ALA A 20 -48.68 37.77 -13.95
C ALA A 20 -47.95 36.49 -13.50
N LYS A 21 -47.77 36.31 -12.19
CA LYS A 21 -47.01 35.18 -11.64
C LYS A 21 -47.85 33.90 -11.62
N PHE A 22 -47.28 32.81 -12.12
CA PHE A 22 -47.77 31.46 -11.85
C PHE A 22 -47.13 30.94 -10.54
N GLU A 23 -47.96 30.55 -9.57
CA GLU A 23 -47.52 29.91 -8.32
C GLU A 23 -48.25 28.58 -8.12
N ALA A 24 -47.50 27.48 -8.08
CA ALA A 24 -48.00 26.19 -7.63
C ALA A 24 -47.64 25.98 -6.17
N LYS A 25 -48.65 25.86 -5.30
CA LYS A 25 -48.46 25.57 -3.86
C LYS A 25 -48.78 24.10 -3.62
N ALA A 26 -47.82 23.34 -3.12
CA ALA A 26 -48.00 21.93 -2.75
C ALA A 26 -47.80 21.77 -1.24
N GLY A 27 -48.76 21.16 -0.56
CA GLY A 27 -48.65 20.83 0.87
C GLY A 27 -47.91 19.53 1.15
N GLN A 28 -47.78 18.66 0.14
CA GLN A 28 -47.09 17.38 0.25
C GLN A 28 -46.30 17.13 -1.04
N HIS A 29 -45.00 16.90 -0.89
CA HIS A 29 -44.13 16.46 -1.98
C HIS A 29 -43.97 14.93 -1.92
N LEU A 30 -44.08 14.26 -3.06
CA LEU A 30 -43.71 12.85 -3.17
C LEU A 30 -42.18 12.76 -3.25
N PHE A 31 -41.53 12.49 -2.13
CA PHE A 31 -40.10 12.18 -2.12
C PHE A 31 -39.91 10.72 -2.55
N LYS A 32 -39.38 10.52 -3.75
CA LYS A 32 -38.86 9.21 -4.13
C LYS A 32 -37.63 8.94 -3.25
N GLY A 33 -37.57 7.76 -2.66
CA GLY A 33 -36.45 7.37 -1.79
C GLY A 33 -35.11 7.46 -2.50
N GLY A 34 -34.02 7.57 -1.72
CA GLY A 34 -32.67 7.58 -2.25
C GLY A 34 -32.36 6.28 -3.01
N GLN A 35 -31.58 6.39 -4.08
CA GLN A 35 -31.09 5.23 -4.81
C GLN A 35 -29.91 4.61 -4.04
N ASN A 36 -29.92 3.29 -3.87
CA ASN A 36 -28.75 2.58 -3.37
C ASN A 36 -27.72 2.48 -4.50
N VAL A 37 -26.55 3.09 -4.31
CA VAL A 37 -25.45 3.05 -5.27
C VAL A 37 -24.31 2.26 -4.63
N SER A 38 -23.91 1.17 -5.30
CA SER A 38 -22.73 0.41 -4.89
C SER A 38 -21.48 1.24 -5.14
N ILE A 39 -20.84 1.69 -4.05
CA ILE A 39 -19.55 2.38 -4.10
C ILE A 39 -18.43 1.39 -3.80
N LYS A 40 -17.35 1.45 -4.57
CA LYS A 40 -16.10 0.78 -4.18
C LYS A 40 -15.47 1.59 -3.05
N LEU A 41 -15.51 1.06 -1.82
CA LEU A 41 -14.81 1.71 -0.72
C LEU A 41 -13.29 1.68 -0.96
N PRO A 42 -12.57 2.79 -0.69
CA PRO A 42 -11.12 2.78 -0.68
C PRO A 42 -10.62 1.88 0.45
N ILE A 43 -9.46 1.25 0.22
CA ILE A 43 -8.79 0.45 1.24
C ILE A 43 -8.17 1.41 2.26
N LEU A 44 -8.52 1.27 3.53
CA LEU A 44 -7.92 2.05 4.61
C LEU A 44 -6.52 1.50 4.94
N PRO A 45 -5.56 2.35 5.30
CA PRO A 45 -4.24 1.89 5.75
C PRO A 45 -4.40 1.03 7.01
N VAL A 46 -3.66 -0.08 7.05
CA VAL A 46 -3.67 -1.00 8.18
C VAL A 46 -2.78 -0.43 9.29
N PRO A 47 -3.29 -0.18 10.51
CA PRO A 47 -2.45 0.22 11.64
C PRO A 47 -1.52 -0.94 12.05
N ASN A 48 -0.33 -0.61 12.56
CA ASN A 48 0.69 -1.57 12.99
C ASN A 48 1.24 -2.46 11.87
N GLN A 49 1.62 -1.86 10.74
CA GLN A 49 2.42 -2.58 9.76
C GLN A 49 3.78 -2.95 10.37
N PRO A 50 4.23 -4.19 10.21
CA PRO A 50 5.52 -4.61 10.75
C PRO A 50 6.64 -3.84 10.04
N TYR A 51 7.71 -3.51 10.75
CA TYR A 51 8.83 -2.73 10.21
C TYR A 51 9.58 -3.55 9.17
N VAL A 52 9.36 -3.24 7.90
CA VAL A 52 10.04 -3.88 6.76
C VAL A 52 11.32 -3.12 6.47
N LEU A 53 12.46 -3.77 6.72
CA LEU A 53 13.76 -3.30 6.28
C LEU A 53 14.24 -4.16 5.12
N GLN A 54 14.67 -3.54 4.04
CA GLN A 54 15.22 -4.22 2.87
C GLN A 54 16.50 -3.52 2.46
N TYR A 55 17.57 -4.30 2.26
CA TYR A 55 18.83 -3.81 1.71
C TYR A 55 19.04 -4.33 0.30
N LEU A 56 19.44 -3.43 -0.59
CA LEU A 56 19.86 -3.72 -1.95
C LEU A 56 21.36 -3.48 -2.08
N VAL A 57 22.11 -4.54 -2.41
CA VAL A 57 23.56 -4.49 -2.58
C VAL A 57 23.90 -4.25 -4.04
N LYS A 58 24.68 -3.20 -4.28
CA LYS A 58 25.16 -2.81 -5.62
C LYS A 58 26.65 -2.53 -5.63
N ASN A 59 27.26 -2.59 -6.80
CA ASN A 59 28.60 -2.06 -7.03
C ASN A 59 28.56 -0.54 -7.31
N LYS A 60 29.73 0.05 -7.58
CA LYS A 60 29.85 1.50 -7.89
C LYS A 60 29.19 1.90 -9.21
N ASP A 61 28.95 0.94 -10.10
CA ASP A 61 28.31 1.12 -11.40
C ASP A 61 26.79 0.83 -11.35
N ASP A 62 26.21 0.81 -10.14
CA ASP A 62 24.79 0.54 -9.88
C ASP A 62 24.28 -0.87 -10.24
N ILE A 63 25.18 -1.80 -10.56
CA ILE A 63 24.84 -3.19 -10.90
C ILE A 63 24.55 -3.97 -9.59
N PRO A 64 23.37 -4.60 -9.47
CA PRO A 64 23.06 -5.43 -8.31
C PRO A 64 23.99 -6.63 -8.19
N LEU A 65 24.43 -6.92 -6.96
CA LEU A 65 25.36 -8.02 -6.68
C LEU A 65 24.61 -9.21 -6.09
N SER A 66 24.49 -10.27 -6.88
CA SER A 66 23.92 -11.54 -6.45
C SER A 66 24.93 -12.44 -5.75
N ASN A 67 24.42 -13.37 -4.93
CA ASN A 67 25.20 -14.39 -4.23
C ASN A 67 26.34 -13.83 -3.36
N LYS A 68 26.16 -12.64 -2.78
CA LYS A 68 27.11 -12.07 -1.82
C LYS A 68 26.71 -12.44 -0.40
N THR A 69 27.66 -13.03 0.33
CA THR A 69 27.46 -13.39 1.73
C THR A 69 27.35 -12.12 2.56
N TYR A 70 26.39 -12.09 3.47
CA TYR A 70 26.22 -11.01 4.43
C TYR A 70 25.95 -11.54 5.83
N PHE A 71 26.20 -10.66 6.80
CA PHE A 71 25.93 -10.84 8.21
C PHE A 71 25.08 -9.69 8.73
N ILE A 72 24.08 -10.02 9.54
CA ILE A 72 23.26 -9.05 10.28
C ILE A 72 23.46 -9.33 11.76
N PHE A 73 23.82 -8.29 12.50
CA PHE A 73 23.81 -8.28 13.95
C PHE A 73 22.60 -7.48 14.41
N ASP A 74 21.71 -8.10 15.18
CA ASP A 74 20.61 -7.39 15.82
C ASP A 74 21.07 -6.66 17.09
N GLN A 75 20.17 -5.91 17.70
CA GLN A 75 20.42 -5.14 18.92
C GLN A 75 20.78 -6.02 20.14
N ASP A 76 20.38 -7.29 20.11
CA ASP A 76 20.66 -8.27 21.17
C ASP A 76 21.97 -9.02 20.92
N GLY A 77 22.65 -8.74 19.79
CA GLY A 77 23.91 -9.34 19.39
C GLY A 77 23.78 -10.67 18.64
N ASN A 78 22.55 -11.10 18.28
CA ASN A 78 22.38 -12.32 17.50
C ASN A 78 22.85 -12.11 16.06
N LEU A 79 23.53 -13.12 15.54
CA LEU A 79 24.05 -13.14 14.18
C LEU A 79 23.09 -13.88 13.24
N GLN A 80 22.72 -13.22 12.13
CA GLN A 80 22.04 -13.84 11.01
C GLN A 80 22.94 -13.80 9.78
N LYS A 81 23.19 -14.97 9.18
CA LYS A 81 23.97 -15.12 7.94
C LYS A 81 23.02 -15.38 6.77
N GLY A 82 23.31 -14.78 5.62
CA GLY A 82 22.57 -15.06 4.38
C GLY A 82 23.36 -14.69 3.14
N THR A 83 22.74 -14.89 1.97
CA THR A 83 23.28 -14.50 0.66
C THR A 83 22.27 -13.63 -0.08
N THR A 84 22.77 -12.67 -0.85
CA THR A 84 21.90 -11.81 -1.68
C THR A 84 21.26 -12.61 -2.81
N ASP A 85 20.02 -12.27 -3.14
CA ASP A 85 19.28 -12.91 -4.23
C ASP A 85 19.79 -12.47 -5.62
N SER A 86 19.13 -12.95 -6.69
CA SER A 86 19.50 -12.62 -8.07
C SER A 86 19.37 -11.13 -8.41
N GLN A 87 18.63 -10.37 -7.60
CA GLN A 87 18.41 -8.93 -7.74
C GLN A 87 19.25 -8.12 -6.72
N GLY A 88 20.14 -8.76 -5.97
CA GLY A 88 21.00 -8.12 -4.99
C GLY A 88 20.33 -7.80 -3.66
N PHE A 89 19.12 -8.30 -3.40
CA PHE A 89 18.44 -8.07 -2.14
C PHE A 89 18.90 -9.04 -1.04
N MET A 90 19.04 -8.50 0.16
CA MET A 90 19.19 -9.29 1.38
C MET A 90 17.81 -9.79 1.86
N SER A 91 17.78 -10.98 2.46
CA SER A 91 16.57 -11.56 3.05
C SER A 91 16.51 -11.19 4.53
N LEU A 92 15.78 -10.12 4.85
CA LEU A 92 15.59 -9.66 6.22
C LEU A 92 14.22 -10.08 6.73
N LYS A 93 14.16 -10.49 8.00
CA LYS A 93 12.89 -10.71 8.69
C LYS A 93 12.29 -9.37 9.09
N THR A 94 10.97 -9.28 8.99
CA THR A 94 10.23 -8.12 9.46
C THR A 94 10.22 -8.08 10.99
N ALA A 95 10.43 -6.90 11.58
CA ALA A 95 10.42 -6.72 13.02
C ALA A 95 9.05 -6.18 13.48
N ALA A 96 8.60 -6.61 14.66
CA ALA A 96 7.37 -6.08 15.27
C ALA A 96 7.56 -4.64 15.79
N GLU A 97 8.80 -4.27 16.12
CA GLU A 97 9.18 -2.97 16.68
C GLU A 97 10.41 -2.41 15.95
N ALA A 98 10.65 -1.10 16.12
CA ALA A 98 11.84 -0.46 15.60
C ALA A 98 13.08 -0.97 16.35
N GLN A 99 14.10 -1.42 15.61
CA GLN A 99 15.34 -1.96 16.17
C GLN A 99 16.57 -1.46 15.40
N ASN A 100 17.67 -1.26 16.10
CA ASN A 100 18.96 -0.98 15.48
C ASN A 100 19.60 -2.29 15.03
N ILE A 101 20.09 -2.33 13.79
CA ILE A 101 20.84 -3.47 13.27
C ILE A 101 22.13 -3.01 12.59
N VAL A 102 23.12 -3.90 12.54
CA VAL A 102 24.36 -3.69 11.78
C VAL A 102 24.44 -4.74 10.69
N ALA A 103 24.41 -4.32 9.43
CA ALA A 103 24.60 -5.19 8.28
C ALA A 103 26.03 -5.07 7.73
N ARG A 104 26.68 -6.21 7.47
CA ARG A 104 27.99 -6.29 6.80
C ARG A 104 27.87 -7.21 5.60
N VAL A 105 28.29 -6.70 4.43
CA VAL A 105 28.32 -7.47 3.19
C VAL A 105 29.76 -7.78 2.84
N MET A 106 30.05 -9.05 2.55
CA MET A 106 31.39 -9.49 2.20
C MET A 106 31.64 -9.26 0.71
N VAL A 107 32.71 -8.51 0.42
CA VAL A 107 33.12 -8.22 -0.97
C VAL A 107 33.82 -9.42 -1.60
N ASN A 108 34.59 -10.16 -0.79
CA ASN A 108 35.35 -11.34 -1.15
C ASN A 108 34.74 -12.59 -0.51
N GLU A 109 35.04 -13.76 -1.07
CA GLU A 109 34.67 -15.04 -0.47
C GLU A 109 35.38 -15.21 0.88
N ILE A 110 34.66 -15.77 1.86
CA ILE A 110 35.23 -16.05 3.18
C ILE A 110 35.98 -17.37 3.05
N GLU A 111 37.29 -17.35 3.21
CA GLU A 111 38.05 -18.58 3.43
C GLU A 111 37.65 -19.15 4.79
N GLU A 112 37.06 -20.34 4.81
CA GLU A 112 36.85 -21.07 6.06
C GLU A 112 38.23 -21.48 6.59
N ALA A 113 38.59 -20.95 7.77
CA ALA A 113 39.79 -21.40 8.44
C ALA A 113 39.65 -22.90 8.73
N GLN A 114 40.58 -23.71 8.23
CA GLN A 114 40.66 -25.13 8.60
C GLN A 114 40.95 -25.22 10.10
N ASN A 115 40.09 -25.93 10.84
CA ASN A 115 40.31 -26.19 12.26
C ASN A 115 41.57 -27.06 12.42
N ALA A 116 42.62 -26.48 13.00
CA ALA A 116 43.89 -27.18 13.27
C ALA A 116 43.83 -28.06 14.54
N TYR A 117 42.72 -28.77 14.77
CA TYR A 117 42.52 -29.60 15.98
C TYR A 117 42.32 -31.09 15.70
N ASP A 118 42.56 -31.57 14.47
CA ASP A 118 42.60 -33.00 14.15
C ASP A 118 44.04 -33.42 13.83
N GLU A 119 44.93 -33.43 14.82
CA GLU A 119 46.17 -34.24 14.82
C GLU A 119 46.86 -34.15 16.20
N VAL A 120 46.20 -34.69 17.23
CA VAL A 120 46.91 -35.26 18.39
C VAL A 120 46.19 -36.56 18.74
N GLU A 121 46.34 -37.57 17.89
CA GLU A 121 46.04 -38.95 18.26
C GLU A 121 47.37 -39.68 18.49
N GLU A 122 47.50 -40.11 19.74
CA GLU A 122 48.44 -41.01 20.42
C GLU A 122 49.52 -41.75 19.60
N GLU A 123 50.79 -41.62 20.04
CA GLU A 123 51.63 -42.75 20.53
C GLU A 123 52.74 -42.26 21.47
#